data_AF-A0A7X8AMT2-F1
#
_entry.id   AF-A0A7X8AMT2-F1
#
_cell.length_a   1.000
_cell.length_b   1.000
_cell.length_c   1.000
_cell.angle_alpha   90.00
_cell.angle_beta   90.00
_cell.angle_gamma   90.00
#
_symmetry.space_group_name_H-M   'P 1'
#
loop_
_entity.id
_entity.type
_entity.pdbx_description
1 polymer ?
#
loop_
_entity_poly.entity_id
_entity_poly.type
_entity_poly.pdbx_seq_one_letter_code
_entity_poly.pdbx_strand_id
1 'polypeptide(L)'
;MADDRNPYVMLGIPFGAVRDVATRAFAKRARGARRQRGVAPGGVPLTELTWALNQVEENIRDPRTALHVFRVPADPWALEPRAEGVLRPGPERLSRQSGPSDESWSRLLDAARVEALHQIHQHIAAGAQLPAR
;
A
#
# COMPACT_ATOMS: atom_id res chain seq x y z
N MET A 1 18.80 -26.35 -5.60
CA MET A 1 18.77 -25.00 -6.20
C MET A 1 17.35 -24.72 -6.62
N ALA A 2 16.66 -23.92 -5.82
CA ALA A 2 15.26 -23.61 -6.05
C ALA A 2 15.16 -22.64 -7.24
N ASP A 3 14.36 -23.05 -8.20
CA ASP A 3 14.19 -22.38 -9.47
C ASP A 3 13.26 -21.16 -9.29
N ASP A 4 13.79 -19.93 -9.34
CA ASP A 4 13.03 -18.67 -9.14
C ASP A 4 12.09 -18.32 -10.32
N ARG A 5 11.73 -19.32 -11.13
CA ARG A 5 10.91 -19.17 -12.34
C ARG A 5 9.43 -19.20 -11.99
N ASN A 6 8.76 -18.04 -12.01
CA ASN A 6 7.31 -17.94 -11.83
C ASN A 6 6.58 -17.99 -13.20
N PRO A 7 5.73 -18.99 -13.46
CA PRO A 7 5.11 -19.20 -14.77
C PRO A 7 4.12 -18.07 -15.17
N TYR A 8 3.46 -17.43 -14.20
CA TYR A 8 2.55 -16.30 -14.45
C TYR A 8 3.31 -15.04 -14.89
N VAL A 9 4.47 -14.79 -14.27
CA VAL A 9 5.36 -13.67 -14.63
C VAL A 9 5.97 -13.90 -16.02
N MET A 10 6.41 -15.13 -16.29
CA MET A 10 6.97 -15.52 -17.60
C MET A 10 5.95 -15.34 -18.73
N LEU A 11 4.67 -15.64 -18.49
CA LEU A 11 3.58 -15.40 -19.44
C LEU A 11 3.00 -13.98 -19.39
N GLY A 12 3.32 -13.20 -18.35
CA GLY A 12 2.83 -11.84 -18.09
C GLY A 12 1.32 -11.77 -17.95
N ILE A 13 0.76 -12.70 -17.20
CA ILE A 13 -0.67 -12.80 -16.89
C ILE A 13 -0.87 -12.69 -15.37
N PRO A 14 -2.04 -12.22 -14.91
CA PRO A 14 -2.34 -12.23 -13.48
C PRO A 14 -2.39 -13.66 -12.96
N PHE A 15 -2.08 -13.84 -11.67
CA PHE A 15 -2.25 -15.11 -10.99
C PHE A 15 -3.72 -15.54 -10.99
N GLY A 16 -3.98 -16.84 -11.18
CA GLY A 16 -5.35 -17.37 -11.28
C GLY A 16 -6.04 -17.02 -12.60
N ALA A 17 -5.31 -16.51 -13.60
CA ALA A 17 -5.85 -16.33 -14.94
C ALA A 17 -6.42 -17.65 -15.49
N VAL A 18 -7.61 -17.56 -16.10
CA VAL A 18 -8.24 -18.70 -16.75
C VAL A 18 -7.42 -19.20 -17.93
N ARG A 19 -7.58 -20.48 -18.28
CA ARG A 19 -6.81 -21.18 -19.32
C ARG A 19 -6.71 -20.39 -20.62
N ASP A 20 -7.82 -19.84 -21.10
CA ASP A 20 -7.88 -19.11 -22.36
C ASP A 20 -6.97 -17.87 -22.37
N VAL A 21 -6.83 -17.20 -21.22
CA VAL A 21 -5.95 -16.04 -21.05
C VAL A 21 -4.48 -16.49 -21.10
N ALA A 22 -4.15 -17.60 -20.45
CA ALA A 22 -2.80 -18.18 -20.49
C ALA A 22 -2.40 -18.62 -21.92
N THR A 23 -3.29 -19.31 -22.63
CA THR A 23 -3.06 -19.74 -24.02
C THR A 23 -2.87 -18.55 -24.97
N ARG A 24 -3.69 -17.49 -24.80
CA ARG A 24 -3.56 -16.25 -25.59
C ARG A 24 -2.24 -15.54 -25.31
N ALA A 25 -1.82 -15.46 -24.06
CA ALA A 25 -0.57 -14.84 -23.66
C ALA A 25 0.64 -15.61 -24.19
N PHE A 26 0.62 -16.95 -24.11
CA PHE A 26 1.62 -17.81 -24.73
C PHE A 26 1.73 -17.54 -26.23
N ALA A 27 0.61 -17.55 -26.96
CA ALA A 27 0.61 -17.30 -28.41
C ALA A 27 1.21 -15.93 -28.76
N LYS A 28 0.90 -14.89 -27.98
CA LYS A 28 1.45 -13.54 -28.16
C LYS A 28 2.97 -13.52 -27.96
N ARG A 29 3.46 -14.12 -26.87
CA ARG A 29 4.90 -14.18 -26.55
C ARG A 29 5.68 -15.08 -27.50
N ALA A 30 5.15 -16.24 -27.86
CA ALA A 30 5.76 -17.16 -28.82
C ALA A 30 5.92 -16.53 -30.21
N ARG A 31 4.94 -15.73 -30.66
CA ARG A 31 5.06 -14.94 -31.90
C ARG A 31 6.14 -13.87 -31.79
N GLY A 32 6.22 -13.18 -30.65
CA GLY A 32 7.26 -12.17 -30.38
C GLY A 32 8.67 -12.78 -30.39
N ALA A 33 8.86 -13.90 -29.71
CA ALA A 33 10.15 -14.62 -29.65
C ALA A 33 10.62 -15.11 -31.03
N ARG A 34 9.71 -15.52 -31.91
CA ARG A 34 10.05 -15.91 -33.30
C ARG A 34 10.47 -14.72 -34.16
N ARG A 35 9.90 -13.54 -33.93
CA ARG A 35 10.23 -12.31 -34.67
C ARG A 35 11.55 -11.68 -34.20
N GLN A 36 11.94 -11.91 -32.96
CA GLN A 36 13.16 -11.37 -32.34
C GLN A 36 14.39 -12.28 -32.49
N ARG A 37 14.45 -13.13 -33.53
CA ARG A 37 15.56 -14.08 -33.79
C ARG A 37 16.89 -13.40 -34.18
N GLY A 38 17.06 -12.12 -33.85
CA GLY A 38 18.27 -11.34 -33.98
C GLY A 38 18.36 -10.35 -32.82
N VAL A 39 19.10 -10.73 -31.78
CA VAL A 39 19.70 -9.87 -30.75
C VAL A 39 18.72 -9.09 -29.84
N ALA A 40 18.31 -9.74 -28.75
CA ALA A 40 18.21 -9.08 -27.45
C ALA A 40 18.65 -10.08 -26.36
N PRO A 41 19.68 -9.77 -25.55
CA PRO A 41 20.03 -10.60 -24.40
C PRO A 41 18.93 -10.43 -23.36
N GLY A 42 18.19 -11.50 -23.06
CA GLY A 42 17.10 -11.49 -22.06
C GLY A 42 15.71 -11.93 -22.56
N GLY A 43 15.58 -12.39 -23.81
CA GLY A 43 14.33 -13.00 -24.29
C GLY A 43 14.12 -14.39 -23.68
N VAL A 44 12.95 -14.63 -23.09
CA VAL A 44 12.55 -15.96 -22.56
C VAL A 44 12.46 -16.95 -23.74
N PRO A 45 13.20 -18.07 -23.73
CA PRO A 45 13.19 -19.05 -24.82
C PRO A 45 11.81 -19.73 -24.94
N LEU A 46 11.48 -20.20 -26.15
CA LEU A 46 10.19 -20.85 -26.42
C LEU A 46 9.96 -22.09 -25.53
N THR A 47 11.03 -22.80 -25.19
CA THR A 47 11.02 -23.95 -24.26
C THR A 47 10.52 -23.53 -22.88
N GLU A 48 10.98 -22.39 -22.37
CA GLU A 48 10.56 -21.82 -21.10
C GLU A 48 9.12 -21.31 -21.12
N LEU A 49 8.67 -20.72 -22.24
CA LEU A 49 7.27 -20.34 -22.41
C LEU A 49 6.34 -21.56 -22.44
N THR A 50 6.80 -22.66 -23.03
CA THR A 50 6.04 -23.92 -23.09
C THR A 50 5.96 -24.56 -21.71
N TRP A 51 7.08 -24.56 -20.97
CA TRP A 51 7.10 -24.97 -19.57
C TRP A 51 6.12 -24.14 -18.74
N ALA A 52 6.15 -22.81 -18.87
CA ALA A 52 5.28 -21.91 -18.12
C ALA A 52 3.78 -22.16 -18.39
N LEU A 53 3.40 -22.41 -19.64
CA LEU A 53 2.03 -22.75 -19.99
C LEU A 53 1.59 -24.06 -19.32
N ASN A 54 2.41 -25.10 -19.39
CA ASN A 54 2.11 -26.38 -18.77
C ASN A 54 1.96 -26.25 -17.25
N GLN A 55 2.80 -25.43 -16.60
CA GLN A 55 2.70 -25.18 -15.16
C GLN A 55 1.42 -24.42 -14.79
N VAL A 56 0.99 -23.43 -15.59
CA VAL A 56 -0.29 -22.73 -15.33
C VAL A 56 -1.47 -23.67 -15.53
N GLU A 57 -1.46 -24.50 -16.58
CA GLU A 57 -2.54 -25.49 -16.79
C GLU A 57 -2.64 -26.49 -15.64
N GLU A 58 -1.50 -26.94 -15.12
CA GLU A 58 -1.48 -27.85 -13.96
C GLU A 58 -1.98 -27.17 -12.69
N ASN A 59 -1.55 -25.92 -12.44
CA ASN A 59 -2.01 -25.13 -11.30
C ASN A 59 -3.52 -24.81 -11.34
N ILE A 60 -4.11 -24.73 -12.54
CA ILE A 60 -5.57 -24.57 -12.68
C ILE A 60 -6.30 -25.88 -12.32
N ARG A 61 -5.71 -27.04 -12.63
CA ARG A 61 -6.30 -28.36 -12.34
C ARG A 61 -6.15 -28.75 -10.88
N ASP A 62 -4.96 -28.58 -10.31
CA ASP A 62 -4.67 -28.83 -8.92
C ASP A 62 -4.05 -27.57 -8.27
N PRO A 63 -4.85 -26.74 -7.60
CA PRO A 63 -4.35 -25.55 -6.92
C PRO A 63 -3.25 -25.84 -5.88
N ARG A 64 -3.13 -27.07 -5.37
CA ARG A 64 -2.07 -27.45 -4.43
C ARG A 64 -0.70 -27.51 -5.09
N THR A 65 -0.62 -27.76 -6.40
CA THR A 65 0.65 -27.69 -7.10
C THR A 65 1.19 -26.27 -7.10
N ALA A 66 0.33 -25.24 -7.07
CA ALA A 66 0.73 -23.84 -7.08
C ALA A 66 1.34 -23.33 -5.75
N LEU A 67 1.40 -24.15 -4.69
CA LEU A 67 1.90 -23.73 -3.38
C LEU A 67 3.35 -23.21 -3.41
N HIS A 68 4.18 -23.66 -4.35
CA HIS A 68 5.54 -23.15 -4.53
C HIS A 68 5.57 -21.71 -5.08
N VAL A 69 4.47 -21.22 -5.65
CA VAL A 69 4.29 -19.81 -6.07
C VAL A 69 4.06 -18.91 -4.86
N PHE A 70 3.43 -19.44 -3.80
CA PHE A 70 3.26 -18.78 -2.51
C PHE A 70 4.44 -19.07 -1.59
N ARG A 71 5.63 -18.57 -1.93
CA ARG A 71 6.69 -18.47 -0.92
C ARG A 71 6.38 -17.30 -0.02
N VAL A 72 5.64 -17.57 1.07
CA VAL A 72 5.72 -16.72 2.26
C VAL A 72 7.18 -16.79 2.71
N PRO A 73 7.91 -15.67 2.76
CA PRO A 73 9.27 -15.70 3.26
C PRO A 73 9.25 -16.32 4.66
N ALA A 74 10.19 -17.24 4.94
CA ALA A 74 10.32 -17.84 6.28
C ALA A 74 10.57 -16.76 7.35
N ASP A 75 11.07 -15.60 6.92
CA ASP A 75 11.20 -14.38 7.69
C ASP A 75 9.93 -13.51 7.53
N PRO A 76 9.12 -13.33 8.59
CA PRO A 76 7.93 -12.48 8.57
C PRO A 76 8.21 -11.02 8.17
N TRP A 77 9.45 -10.55 8.34
CA TRP A 77 9.87 -9.18 8.05
C TRP A 77 10.49 -9.01 6.67
N ALA A 78 10.53 -10.05 5.82
CA ALA A 78 11.10 -9.95 4.48
C ALA A 78 10.36 -8.99 3.54
N LEU A 79 9.10 -8.69 3.84
CA LEU A 79 8.31 -7.68 3.14
C LEU A 79 8.43 -6.29 3.77
N GLU A 80 9.06 -6.17 4.94
CA GLU A 80 9.31 -4.89 5.57
C GLU A 80 10.58 -4.25 5.00
N PRO A 81 10.51 -2.99 4.54
CA PRO A 81 11.69 -2.27 4.07
C PRO A 81 12.71 -2.11 5.22
N ARG A 82 13.93 -2.62 5.02
CA ARG A 82 15.02 -2.61 6.01
C ARG A 82 15.54 -1.20 6.36
N ALA A 83 15.29 -0.20 5.51
CA ALA A 83 15.78 1.17 5.69
C ALA A 83 14.87 2.19 4.99
N GLU A 84 15.09 3.48 5.29
CA GLU A 84 14.49 4.60 4.57
C GLU A 84 14.95 4.60 3.10
N GLY A 85 14.03 4.90 2.19
CA GLY A 85 14.29 4.89 0.75
C GLY A 85 13.12 5.42 -0.05
N VAL A 86 13.20 5.31 -1.38
CA VAL A 86 12.21 5.90 -2.30
C VAL A 86 10.76 5.44 -2.02
N LEU A 87 10.59 4.20 -1.55
CA LEU A 87 9.28 3.62 -1.23
C LEU A 87 8.86 3.78 0.24
N ARG A 88 9.73 4.34 1.09
CA ARG A 88 9.50 4.62 2.50
C ARG A 88 10.35 5.83 2.90
N PRO A 89 9.98 7.06 2.46
CA PRO A 89 10.71 8.26 2.83
C PRO A 89 10.67 8.41 4.36
N GLY A 90 11.76 8.90 4.93
CA GLY A 90 11.80 9.24 6.35
C GLY A 90 10.75 10.30 6.70
N PRO A 91 10.34 10.41 7.98
CA PRO A 91 9.36 11.40 8.40
C PRO A 91 9.87 12.83 8.15
N GLU A 92 9.23 13.54 7.21
CA GLU A 92 9.56 14.94 6.93
C GLU A 92 8.75 15.87 7.85
N ARG A 93 9.45 16.79 8.54
CA ARG A 93 8.79 17.83 9.32
C ARG A 93 8.22 18.88 8.38
N LEU A 94 6.90 18.90 8.24
CA LEU A 94 6.20 19.96 7.52
C LEU A 94 6.32 21.29 8.28
N SER A 95 6.55 22.37 7.54
CA SER A 95 6.46 23.72 8.07
C SER A 95 5.03 24.03 8.49
N ARG A 96 4.89 24.86 9.54
CA ARG A 96 3.58 25.31 10.02
C ARG A 96 2.85 26.05 8.89
N GLN A 97 1.72 25.50 8.44
CA GLN A 97 0.90 26.09 7.35
C GLN A 97 -0.13 27.13 7.83
N SER A 98 -0.38 27.21 9.13
CA SER A 98 -1.23 28.26 9.72
C SER A 98 -0.43 29.55 9.94
N GLY A 99 -0.98 30.70 9.57
CA GLY A 99 -0.40 32.01 9.88
C GLY A 99 -0.30 32.29 11.39
N PRO A 100 0.37 33.41 11.79
CA PRO A 100 0.48 33.80 13.19
C PRO A 100 -0.92 34.01 13.76
N SER A 101 -1.28 33.20 14.75
CA SER A 101 -2.64 33.18 15.31
C SER A 101 -2.79 34.10 16.51
N ASP A 102 -1.88 35.05 16.71
CA ASP A 102 -1.81 35.85 17.93
C ASP A 102 -3.07 36.70 18.13
N GLU A 103 -3.61 37.29 17.06
CA GLU A 103 -4.90 38.01 17.09
C GLU A 103 -6.11 37.08 17.26
N SER A 104 -6.01 35.82 16.85
CA SER A 104 -7.09 34.85 17.05
C SER A 104 -7.04 34.29 18.48
N TRP A 105 -5.83 34.14 19.02
CA TRP A 105 -5.57 33.75 20.40
C TRP A 105 -5.99 34.85 21.37
N SER A 106 -5.69 36.11 21.10
CA SER A 106 -6.14 37.22 21.94
C SER A 106 -7.67 37.29 22.00
N ARG A 107 -8.34 37.17 20.85
CA ARG A 107 -9.81 37.10 20.78
C ARG A 107 -10.38 35.92 21.56
N LEU A 108 -9.76 34.75 21.48
CA LEU A 108 -10.18 33.58 22.25
C LEU A 108 -10.02 33.80 23.76
N LEU A 109 -8.88 34.37 24.18
CA LEU A 109 -8.59 34.64 25.59
C LEU A 109 -9.52 35.71 26.16
N ASP A 110 -9.84 36.75 25.40
CA ASP A 110 -10.80 37.78 25.80
C ASP A 110 -12.20 37.20 25.95
N ALA A 111 -12.65 36.36 25.01
CA ALA A 111 -13.93 35.67 25.10
C ALA A 111 -14.00 34.75 26.35
N ALA A 112 -12.96 33.96 26.58
CA ALA A 112 -12.86 33.08 27.75
C ALA A 112 -12.86 33.86 29.07
N ARG A 113 -12.20 35.04 29.11
CA ARG A 113 -12.19 35.92 30.29
C ARG A 113 -13.57 36.48 30.61
N VAL A 114 -14.32 36.92 29.59
CA VAL A 114 -15.70 37.41 29.78
C VAL A 114 -16.60 36.30 30.31
N GLU A 115 -16.50 35.10 29.77
CA GLU A 115 -17.27 33.95 30.23
C GLU A 115 -16.94 33.57 31.68
N ALA A 116 -15.66 33.56 32.04
CA ALA A 116 -15.23 33.26 33.41
C ALA A 116 -15.78 34.27 34.43
N LEU A 117 -15.76 35.56 34.10
CA LEU A 117 -16.34 36.61 34.97
C LEU A 117 -17.85 36.44 35.12
N HIS A 118 -18.54 36.08 34.04
CA HIS A 118 -19.97 35.82 34.09
C HIS A 118 -20.31 34.66 35.02
N GLN A 119 -19.57 33.55 34.92
CA GLN A 119 -19.72 32.38 35.81
C GLN A 119 -19.46 32.73 37.28
N ILE A 120 -18.42 33.51 37.56
CA ILE A 120 -18.12 33.98 38.92
C ILE A 120 -19.26 34.85 39.45
N HIS A 121 -19.77 35.79 38.65
CA HIS A 121 -20.90 36.63 39.03
C HIS A 121 -22.15 35.80 39.35
N GLN A 122 -22.49 34.83 38.50
CA GLN A 122 -23.62 33.93 38.74
C GLN A 122 -23.44 33.14 40.03
N HIS A 123 -22.24 32.63 40.29
CA HIS A 123 -21.93 31.90 41.51
C HIS A 123 -22.10 32.75 42.76
N ILE A 124 -21.60 33.99 42.74
CA ILE A 124 -21.75 34.95 43.85
C ILE A 124 -23.22 35.30 44.06
N ALA A 125 -23.96 35.59 42.99
CA ALA A 125 -25.38 35.92 43.05
C ALA A 125 -26.23 34.77 43.60
N ALA A 126 -25.91 33.52 43.22
CA ALA A 126 -26.59 32.32 43.72
C ALA A 126 -26.30 32.06 45.21
N GLY A 127 -25.13 32.46 45.71
CA GLY A 127 -24.74 32.31 47.11
C GLY A 127 -25.15 33.46 48.04
N ALA A 128 -25.62 34.58 47.48
CA ALA A 128 -25.97 35.76 48.27
C ALA A 128 -27.34 35.59 48.96
N GLN A 129 -27.34 35.46 50.29
CA GLN A 129 -28.56 35.57 51.10
C GLN A 129 -28.81 37.04 51.48
N LEU A 130 -30.00 37.56 51.15
CA LEU A 130 -30.45 38.86 51.63
C LEU A 130 -30.70 38.80 53.14
N PRO A 131 -30.26 39.78 53.94
CA PRO A 131 -30.58 39.82 55.37
C PRO A 131 -32.09 39.96 55.56
N ALA A 132 -32.64 39.22 56.53
CA ALA A 132 -34.05 39.31 56.90
C ALA A 132 -34.36 40.74 57.40
N ARG A 133 -35.46 41.32 56.90
CA ARG A 133 -35.95 42.65 57.27
C ARG A 133 -36.53 42.67 58.68
#